data_AF-A0A6N8SJM9-F1
#
_entry.id   AF-A0A6N8SJM9-F1
#
_cell.length_a   1.000
_cell.length_b   1.000
_cell.length_c   1.000
_cell.angle_alpha   90.00
_cell.angle_beta   90.00
_cell.angle_gamma   90.00
#
_symmetry.space_group_name_H-M   'P 1'
#
loop_
_entity.id
_entity.type
_entity.pdbx_description
1 polymer ?
#
loop_
_entity_poly.entity_id
_entity_poly.type
_entity_poly.pdbx_seq_one_letter_code
_entity_poly.pdbx_strand_id
1 'polypeptide(L)'
;MIEEQPIVKANVQATTCKPLVRLLRYVVRVTAALPVAIVRGIVFCAWYLAYSFLCLLRPVVNVMMLGGLIMPLVAFIAFVKPEAANGMPFWVFLVMAAGFVGFARGYSKFVDWITPPGEPDPAARYRPRDR
;
A
#
# COMPACT_ATOMS: atom_id res chain seq x y z
N MET A 1 -46.68 -51.96 -30.69
CA MET A 1 -45.54 -51.79 -29.75
C MET A 1 -44.49 -50.99 -30.51
N ILE A 2 -43.91 -49.92 -29.93
CA ILE A 2 -42.94 -48.96 -30.55
C ILE A 2 -43.58 -47.66 -31.10
N GLU A 3 -44.06 -46.74 -30.24
CA GLU A 3 -44.22 -45.32 -30.65
C GLU A 3 -44.20 -44.27 -29.51
N GLU A 4 -43.85 -44.62 -28.26
CA GLU A 4 -43.85 -43.64 -27.14
C GLU A 4 -42.46 -43.09 -26.76
N GLN A 5 -41.38 -43.60 -27.35
CA GLN A 5 -40.03 -43.18 -26.95
C GLN A 5 -39.52 -41.79 -27.42
N PRO A 6 -39.94 -41.20 -28.55
CA PRO A 6 -39.33 -39.95 -29.02
C PRO A 6 -39.76 -38.74 -28.18
N ILE A 7 -40.99 -38.75 -27.65
CA ILE A 7 -41.59 -37.63 -26.91
C ILE A 7 -41.00 -37.56 -25.48
N VAL A 8 -40.77 -38.72 -24.85
CA VAL A 8 -40.13 -38.82 -23.53
C VAL A 8 -38.67 -38.36 -23.60
N LYS A 9 -37.90 -38.75 -24.63
CA LYS A 9 -36.51 -38.28 -24.81
C LYS A 9 -36.43 -36.76 -25.06
N ALA A 10 -37.34 -36.20 -25.85
CA ALA A 10 -37.37 -34.75 -26.11
C ALA A 10 -37.68 -33.92 -24.86
N ASN A 11 -38.60 -34.40 -24.00
CA ASN A 11 -38.97 -33.71 -22.76
C ASN A 11 -37.88 -33.80 -21.67
N VAL A 12 -37.17 -34.94 -21.59
CA VAL A 12 -35.97 -35.10 -20.74
C VAL A 12 -34.81 -34.21 -21.22
N GLN A 13 -34.64 -34.02 -22.53
CA GLN A 13 -33.63 -33.13 -23.09
C GLN A 13 -33.94 -31.65 -22.83
N ALA A 14 -35.21 -31.23 -22.99
CA ALA A 14 -35.66 -29.85 -22.76
C ALA A 14 -35.54 -29.41 -21.28
N THR A 15 -35.74 -30.35 -20.35
CA THR A 15 -35.54 -30.13 -18.92
C THR A 15 -34.06 -30.13 -18.51
N THR A 16 -33.18 -30.78 -19.29
CA THR A 16 -31.73 -30.87 -19.01
C THR A 16 -30.89 -29.74 -19.65
N CYS A 17 -31.33 -29.16 -20.77
CA CYS A 17 -30.62 -28.05 -21.41
C CYS A 17 -30.63 -26.75 -20.58
N LYS A 18 -31.73 -26.42 -19.88
CA LYS A 18 -31.81 -25.23 -19.02
C LYS A 18 -30.86 -25.27 -17.80
N PRO A 19 -30.72 -26.38 -17.06
CA PRO A 19 -29.75 -26.48 -15.96
C PRO A 19 -28.30 -26.53 -16.45
N LEU A 20 -28.00 -27.17 -17.60
CA LEU A 20 -26.65 -27.19 -18.18
C LEU A 20 -26.18 -25.80 -18.62
N VAL A 21 -27.04 -24.98 -19.22
CA VAL A 21 -26.70 -23.60 -19.59
C VAL A 21 -26.47 -22.72 -18.36
N ARG A 22 -27.20 -22.94 -17.26
CA ARG A 22 -26.92 -22.26 -15.97
C ARG A 22 -25.57 -22.69 -15.40
N LEU A 23 -25.29 -23.99 -15.37
CA LEU A 23 -24.00 -24.54 -14.91
C LEU A 23 -22.84 -23.99 -15.74
N LEU A 24 -22.94 -24.01 -17.07
CA LEU A 24 -21.92 -23.49 -17.97
C LEU A 24 -21.69 -21.98 -17.75
N ARG A 25 -22.76 -21.20 -17.61
CA ARG A 25 -22.66 -19.76 -17.32
C ARG A 25 -22.07 -19.49 -15.94
N TYR A 26 -22.31 -20.37 -14.97
CA TYR A 26 -21.71 -20.29 -13.64
C TYR A 26 -20.23 -20.62 -13.70
N VAL A 27 -19.83 -21.67 -14.42
CA VAL A 27 -18.42 -22.03 -14.63
C VAL A 27 -17.69 -20.88 -15.32
N VAL A 28 -18.21 -20.32 -16.42
CA VAL A 28 -17.60 -19.16 -17.10
C VAL A 28 -17.47 -17.96 -16.16
N ARG A 29 -18.49 -17.67 -15.34
CA ARG A 29 -18.42 -16.60 -14.33
C ARG A 29 -17.38 -16.88 -13.25
N VAL A 30 -17.27 -18.12 -12.77
CA VAL A 30 -16.28 -18.51 -11.76
C VAL A 30 -14.87 -18.42 -12.34
N THR A 31 -14.65 -18.90 -13.57
CA THR A 31 -13.36 -18.82 -14.25
C THR A 31 -12.97 -17.37 -14.54
N ALA A 32 -13.92 -16.48 -14.84
CA ALA A 32 -13.67 -15.05 -15.02
C ALA A 32 -13.50 -14.30 -13.67
N ALA A 33 -14.15 -14.76 -12.60
CA ALA A 33 -14.00 -14.19 -11.26
C ALA A 33 -12.68 -14.58 -10.60
N LEU A 34 -12.13 -15.75 -10.94
CA LEU A 34 -10.85 -16.24 -10.43
C LEU A 34 -9.67 -15.27 -10.67
N PRO A 35 -9.39 -14.80 -11.92
CA PRO A 35 -8.32 -13.86 -12.16
C PRO A 35 -8.58 -12.50 -11.51
N VAL A 36 -9.84 -12.06 -11.45
CA VAL A 36 -10.20 -10.80 -10.77
C VAL A 36 -9.93 -10.89 -9.26
N ALA A 37 -10.24 -12.04 -8.64
CA ALA A 37 -9.95 -12.29 -7.24
C ALA A 37 -8.43 -12.38 -7.00
N ILE A 38 -7.69 -13.04 -7.89
CA ILE A 38 -6.22 -13.13 -7.82
C ILE A 38 -5.60 -11.74 -7.94
N VAL A 39 -6.00 -10.94 -8.92
CA VAL A 39 -5.49 -9.57 -9.11
C VAL A 39 -5.81 -8.71 -7.89
N ARG A 40 -7.03 -8.79 -7.35
CA ARG A 40 -7.38 -8.09 -6.10
C ARG A 40 -6.53 -8.56 -4.92
N GLY A 41 -6.28 -9.86 -4.82
CA GLY A 41 -5.40 -10.43 -3.79
C GLY A 41 -3.97 -9.93 -3.92
N ILE A 42 -3.41 -9.88 -5.13
CA ILE A 42 -2.06 -9.35 -5.40
C ILE A 42 -1.99 -7.86 -5.05
N VAL A 43 -2.96 -7.06 -5.48
CA VAL A 43 -3.02 -5.63 -5.16
C VAL A 43 -3.12 -5.43 -3.65
N PHE A 44 -3.93 -6.23 -2.96
CA PHE A 44 -4.06 -6.17 -1.50
C PHE A 44 -2.77 -6.57 -0.78
N CYS A 45 -2.10 -7.65 -1.22
CA CYS A 45 -0.79 -8.05 -0.71
C CYS A 45 0.28 -6.98 -0.96
N ALA A 46 0.33 -6.41 -2.17
CA ALA A 46 1.26 -5.35 -2.52
C ALA A 46 1.00 -4.10 -1.67
N TRP A 47 -0.26 -3.74 -1.44
CA TRP A 47 -0.64 -2.65 -0.55
C TRP A 47 -0.19 -2.88 0.89
N TYR A 48 -0.42 -4.09 1.42
CA TYR A 48 -0.01 -4.45 2.79
C TYR A 48 1.52 -4.53 2.95
N LEU A 49 2.23 -5.02 1.93
CA LEU A 49 3.69 -5.02 1.87
C LEU A 49 4.24 -3.59 1.83
N ALA A 50 3.65 -2.71 1.03
CA ALA A 50 4.04 -1.31 0.99
C ALA A 50 3.85 -0.64 2.36
N TYR A 51 2.71 -0.86 3.01
CA TYR A 51 2.45 -0.37 4.36
C TYR A 51 3.46 -0.93 5.38
N SER A 52 3.72 -2.23 5.36
CA SER A 52 4.69 -2.88 6.25
C SER A 52 6.12 -2.34 6.04
N PHE A 53 6.55 -2.18 4.79
CA PHE A 53 7.85 -1.62 4.46
C PHE A 53 7.98 -0.18 4.95
N LEU A 54 6.93 0.62 4.79
CA LEU A 54 6.90 1.98 5.31
C LEU A 54 6.94 1.99 6.85
N CYS A 55 6.16 1.16 7.53
CA CYS A 55 6.26 1.03 8.99
C CYS A 55 7.69 0.67 9.45
N LEU A 56 8.37 -0.21 8.71
CA LEU A 56 9.74 -0.62 9.00
C LEU A 56 10.77 0.48 8.72
N LEU A 57 10.45 1.43 7.82
CA LEU A 57 11.23 2.64 7.57
C LEU A 57 11.02 3.75 8.63
N ARG A 58 10.03 3.66 9.53
CA ARG A 58 9.82 4.68 10.59
C ARG A 58 11.08 4.99 11.40
N PRO A 59 11.89 4.01 11.87
CA PRO A 59 13.13 4.28 12.58
C PRO A 59 14.13 5.04 11.70
N VAL A 60 14.24 4.68 10.42
CA VAL A 60 15.10 5.36 9.45
C VAL A 60 14.68 6.81 9.29
N VAL A 61 13.38 7.07 9.10
CA VAL A 61 12.83 8.43 8.97
C VAL A 61 13.02 9.23 10.26
N ASN A 62 12.87 8.63 11.44
CA ASN A 62 13.15 9.31 12.72
C ASN A 62 14.61 9.72 12.85
N VAL A 63 15.56 8.82 12.53
CA VAL A 63 16.99 9.15 12.54
C VAL A 63 17.30 10.24 11.51
N MET A 64 16.64 10.18 10.36
CA MET A 64 16.79 11.15 9.29
C MET A 64 16.28 12.54 9.69
N MET A 65 15.17 12.60 10.44
CA MET A 65 14.64 13.84 11.02
C MET A 65 15.60 14.42 12.08
N LEU A 66 16.24 13.57 12.88
CA LEU A 66 17.27 13.95 13.85
C LEU A 66 18.53 14.49 13.13
N GLY A 67 18.92 13.88 12.00
CA GLY A 67 19.95 14.41 11.11
C GLY A 67 19.59 15.79 10.56
N GLY A 68 18.34 15.97 10.09
CA GLY A 68 17.82 17.26 9.65
C GLY A 68 17.80 18.33 10.76
N LEU A 69 17.61 17.95 12.03
CA LEU A 69 17.67 18.87 13.17
C LEU A 69 19.11 19.31 13.51
N ILE A 70 20.08 18.41 13.36
CA ILE A 70 21.49 18.68 13.64
C ILE A 70 22.13 19.51 12.51
N MET A 71 21.67 19.36 11.27
CA MET A 71 22.24 20.03 10.11
C MET A 71 22.26 21.57 10.16
N PRO A 72 21.23 22.28 10.65
CA PRO A 72 21.29 23.72 10.89
C PRO A 72 22.39 24.13 11.88
N LEU A 73 22.63 23.30 12.90
CA LEU A 73 23.69 23.53 13.88
C LEU A 73 25.08 23.39 13.24
N VAL A 74 25.24 22.38 12.37
CA VAL A 74 26.45 22.19 11.57
C VAL A 74 26.63 23.33 10.55
N ALA A 75 25.55 23.78 9.92
CA ALA A 75 25.57 24.94 9.01
C ALA A 75 26.04 26.21 9.74
N PHE A 76 25.60 26.42 10.98
CA PHE A 76 26.03 27.55 11.80
C PHE A 76 27.52 27.46 12.15
N ILE A 77 28.02 26.28 12.52
CA ILE A 77 29.46 26.06 12.78
C ILE A 77 30.27 26.31 11.50
N ALA A 78 29.81 25.82 10.35
CA ALA A 78 30.44 26.05 9.05
C ALA A 78 30.42 27.54 8.63
N PHE A 79 29.40 28.29 9.04
CA PHE A 79 29.33 29.73 8.83
C PHE A 79 30.34 30.49 9.70
N VAL A 80 30.49 30.10 10.97
CA VAL A 80 31.40 30.76 11.93
C VAL A 80 32.87 30.36 11.69
N LYS A 81 33.14 29.10 11.36
CA LYS A 81 34.47 28.58 11.01
C LYS A 81 34.40 27.81 9.69
N PRO A 82 34.54 28.49 8.54
CA PRO A 82 34.46 27.84 7.23
C PRO A 82 35.58 26.81 6.99
N GLU A 83 36.69 26.89 7.72
CA GLU A 83 37.77 25.90 7.64
C GLU A 83 37.37 24.50 8.15
N ALA A 84 36.34 24.41 9.01
CA ALA A 84 35.81 23.12 9.46
C ALA A 84 34.96 22.42 8.38
N ALA A 85 34.55 23.13 7.33
CA ALA A 85 33.61 22.64 6.32
C ALA A 85 34.29 22.09 5.05
N ASN A 86 35.63 21.96 5.03
CA ASN A 86 36.42 21.40 3.92
C ASN A 86 36.01 21.96 2.53
N GLY A 87 35.77 23.27 2.45
CA GLY A 87 35.36 23.94 1.20
C GLY A 87 33.89 23.80 0.80
N MET A 88 33.05 23.11 1.59
CA MET A 88 31.61 23.03 1.34
C MET A 88 30.88 24.28 1.84
N PRO A 89 30.06 24.96 1.02
CA PRO A 89 29.31 26.14 1.46
C PRO A 89 28.21 25.74 2.46
N PHE A 90 28.03 26.55 3.50
CA PHE A 90 27.10 26.26 4.61
C PHE A 90 25.65 26.04 4.16
N TRP A 91 25.22 26.70 3.08
CA TRP A 91 23.89 26.54 2.48
C TRP A 91 23.58 25.10 2.05
N VAL A 92 24.59 24.28 1.75
CA VAL A 92 24.42 22.86 1.38
C VAL A 92 23.78 22.08 2.54
N PHE A 93 24.21 22.35 3.78
CA PHE A 93 23.64 21.73 4.97
C PHE A 93 22.19 22.17 5.20
N LEU A 94 21.85 23.42 4.88
CA LEU A 94 20.47 23.93 4.97
C LEU A 94 19.56 23.29 3.93
N VAL A 95 20.03 23.12 2.68
CA VAL A 95 19.29 22.42 1.62
C VAL A 95 19.08 20.95 1.99
N MET A 96 20.10 20.28 2.54
CA MET A 96 19.96 18.91 3.03
C MET A 96 18.97 18.80 4.18
N ALA A 97 19.00 19.72 5.14
CA ALA A 97 18.02 19.78 6.22
C ALA A 97 16.59 19.94 5.68
N ALA A 98 16.38 20.85 4.73
CA ALA A 98 15.10 21.06 4.08
C ALA A 98 14.63 19.79 3.33
N GLY A 99 15.54 19.11 2.64
CA GLY A 99 15.28 17.82 1.98
C GLY A 99 14.84 16.74 2.97
N PHE A 100 15.51 16.62 4.11
CA PHE A 100 15.15 15.64 5.14
C PHE A 100 13.80 15.93 5.78
N VAL A 101 13.51 17.19 6.11
CA VAL A 101 12.21 17.59 6.66
C VAL A 101 11.09 17.40 5.63
N GLY A 102 11.35 17.78 4.37
CA GLY A 102 10.41 17.61 3.27
C GLY A 102 10.08 16.14 3.01
N PHE A 103 11.10 15.28 2.99
CA PHE A 103 10.92 13.83 2.84
C PHE A 103 10.16 13.24 4.03
N ALA A 104 10.50 13.60 5.27
CA ALA A 104 9.80 13.11 6.45
C ALA A 104 8.30 13.48 6.41
N ARG A 105 7.99 14.73 6.02
CA ARG A 105 6.60 15.20 5.90
C ARG A 105 5.85 14.52 4.75
N GLY A 106 6.52 14.33 3.62
CA GLY A 106 5.98 13.59 2.47
C GLY A 106 5.72 12.13 2.83
N TYR A 107 6.65 11.50 3.53
CA TYR A 107 6.53 10.15 4.06
C TYR A 107 5.34 10.02 5.01
N SER A 108 5.17 10.91 6.00
CA SER A 108 4.01 10.87 6.91
C SER A 108 2.69 10.99 6.16
N LYS A 109 2.57 11.95 5.22
CA LYS A 109 1.35 12.12 4.42
C LYS A 109 1.08 10.93 3.50
N PHE A 110 2.14 10.31 2.96
CA PHE A 110 2.01 9.11 2.14
C PHE A 110 1.56 7.91 2.97
N VAL A 111 2.15 7.70 4.16
CA VAL A 111 1.74 6.68 5.12
C VAL A 111 0.28 6.87 5.54
N ASP A 112 -0.11 8.10 5.89
CA ASP A 112 -1.49 8.43 6.26
C ASP A 112 -2.47 8.14 5.11
N TRP A 113 -2.06 8.41 3.87
CA TRP A 113 -2.90 8.13 2.69
C TRP A 113 -3.10 6.64 2.43
N ILE A 114 -2.07 5.81 2.65
CA ILE A 114 -2.16 4.36 2.44
C ILE A 114 -2.73 3.61 3.65
N THR A 115 -2.93 4.28 4.78
CA THR A 115 -3.43 3.68 6.01
C THR A 115 -4.86 3.18 5.77
N PRO A 116 -5.13 1.87 5.90
CA PRO A 116 -6.47 1.33 5.67
C PRO A 116 -7.46 1.92 6.66
N PRO A 117 -8.68 2.31 6.24
CA PRO A 117 -9.69 2.84 7.14
C PRO A 117 -10.11 1.75 8.14
N GLY A 118 -9.73 1.92 9.41
CA GLY A 118 -10.14 1.03 10.52
C GLY A 118 -9.00 0.30 11.21
N GLU A 119 -7.76 0.32 10.69
CA GLU A 119 -6.62 -0.24 11.41
C GLU A 119 -6.15 0.76 12.48
N PRO A 120 -6.09 0.36 13.77
CA PRO A 120 -5.64 1.27 14.82
C PRO A 120 -4.18 1.67 14.56
N ASP A 121 -3.95 2.96 14.33
CA ASP A 121 -2.61 3.53 14.19
C ASP A 121 -1.73 3.03 15.36
N PRO A 122 -0.67 2.24 15.11
CA PRO A 122 0.19 1.76 16.19
C PRO A 122 0.90 2.92 16.92
N ALA A 123 0.93 4.13 16.34
CA ALA A 123 1.39 5.35 17.01
C ALA A 123 0.40 5.89 18.06
N ALA A 124 -0.89 5.53 18.00
CA ALA A 124 -1.89 5.93 18.99
C ALA A 124 -1.52 5.43 20.41
N ARG A 125 -0.75 4.33 20.50
CA ARG A 125 -0.21 3.79 21.76
C ARG A 125 0.80 4.71 22.44
N TYR A 126 1.46 5.59 21.68
CA TYR A 126 2.50 6.48 22.15
C TYR A 126 2.07 7.95 22.17
N ARG A 127 0.85 8.26 21.69
CA ARG A 127 0.30 9.61 21.81
C ARG A 127 0.07 9.89 23.30
N PRO A 128 0.60 11.01 23.84
CA PRO A 128 0.25 11.43 25.19
C PRO A 128 -1.27 11.51 25.28
N ARG A 129 -1.84 10.80 26.24
CA ARG A 129 -3.25 10.91 26.55
C ARG A 129 -3.42 12.30 27.14
N ASP A 130 -3.90 13.24 26.33
CA ASP A 130 -4.27 14.58 26.78
C ASP A 130 -5.15 14.43 28.03
N ARG A 131 -4.67 15.01 29.12
CA ARG A 131 -5.31 15.03 30.42
C ARG A 131 -5.25 16.45 30.94
#